data_AF-A0A1Q6WD66-F1
#
_entry.id   AF-A0A1Q6WD66-F1
#
_cell.length_a   1.000
_cell.length_b   1.000
_cell.length_c   1.000
_cell.angle_alpha   90.00
_cell.angle_beta   90.00
_cell.angle_gamma   90.00
#
_symmetry.space_group_name_H-M   'P 1'
#
loop_
_entity.id
_entity.type
_entity.pdbx_description
1 polymer ?
#
loop_
_entity_poly.entity_id
_entity_poly.type
_entity_poly.pdbx_seq_one_letter_code
_entity_poly.pdbx_strand_id
1 'polypeptide(L)'
;MIAYVDSSVLLRVAFAQPNALPEWRRIDCGVSSALITTESLRTLDRARLRAHLPDTEVALRRSTILALVDSLELVEVDAIVLDRAAQPMPTELGTLDAIHLASALLWRDEMGIDPLMATHDAALGLAAQAHGFAVMGADRVQGSAT
;
A
#
# COMPACT_ATOMS: atom_id res chain seq x y z
N MET A 1 4.51 8.76 -13.07
CA MET A 1 5.34 8.86 -11.84
C MET A 1 5.59 7.48 -11.27
N ILE A 2 6.61 7.31 -10.42
CA ILE A 2 6.80 6.06 -9.67
C ILE A 2 6.13 6.20 -8.31
N ALA A 3 5.38 5.19 -7.89
CA ALA A 3 4.74 5.18 -6.58
C ALA A 3 4.87 3.81 -5.91
N TYR A 4 5.18 3.82 -4.62
CA TYR A 4 4.98 2.68 -3.73
C TYR A 4 3.51 2.65 -3.30
N VAL A 5 2.85 1.52 -3.49
CA VAL A 5 1.40 1.35 -3.33
C VAL A 5 1.15 0.35 -2.21
N ASP A 6 0.41 0.74 -1.18
CA ASP A 6 -0.08 -0.22 -0.17
C ASP A 6 -1.39 -0.90 -0.59
N SER A 7 -1.83 -1.90 0.17
CA SER A 7 -3.09 -2.60 -0.14
C SER A 7 -4.32 -1.70 -0.03
N SER A 8 -4.29 -0.63 0.78
CA SER A 8 -5.42 0.28 0.93
C SER A 8 -5.78 1.00 -0.38
N VAL A 9 -4.78 1.38 -1.18
CA VAL A 9 -4.99 1.99 -2.51
C VAL A 9 -5.54 0.97 -3.50
N LEU A 10 -4.91 -0.20 -3.62
CA LEU A 10 -5.34 -1.25 -4.54
C LEU A 10 -6.77 -1.70 -4.25
N LEU A 11 -7.11 -1.88 -2.96
CA LEU A 11 -8.44 -2.30 -2.53
C LEU A 11 -9.51 -1.27 -2.86
N ARG A 12 -9.23 0.04 -2.76
CA ARG A 12 -10.22 1.05 -3.18
C ARG A 12 -10.50 0.99 -4.67
N VAL A 13 -9.47 0.76 -5.49
CA VAL A 13 -9.63 0.56 -6.95
C VAL A 13 -10.44 -0.71 -7.23
N ALA A 14 -10.03 -1.85 -6.65
CA ALA A 14 -10.65 -3.14 -6.90
C ALA A 14 -12.11 -3.24 -6.43
N PHE A 15 -12.48 -2.50 -5.38
CA PHE A 15 -13.83 -2.46 -4.83
C PHE A 15 -14.67 -1.27 -5.35
N ALA A 16 -14.13 -0.47 -6.29
CA ALA A 16 -14.77 0.76 -6.78
C ALA A 16 -15.25 1.68 -5.64
N GLN A 17 -14.46 1.78 -4.57
CA GLN A 17 -14.83 2.58 -3.41
C GLN A 17 -14.73 4.07 -3.72
N PRO A 18 -15.56 4.90 -3.06
CA PRO A 18 -15.38 6.35 -3.12
C PRO A 18 -13.99 6.73 -2.59
N ASN A 19 -13.47 7.86 -3.10
CA ASN A 19 -12.14 8.38 -2.79
C ASN A 19 -10.98 7.47 -3.21
N ALA A 20 -11.16 6.67 -4.28
CA ALA A 20 -10.02 6.05 -4.95
C ALA A 20 -9.03 7.13 -5.42
N LEU A 21 -7.73 6.83 -5.34
CA LEU A 21 -6.64 7.75 -5.68
C LEU A 21 -6.80 8.31 -7.11
N PRO A 22 -7.14 9.61 -7.28
CA PRO A 22 -7.38 10.19 -8.61
C PRO A 22 -6.18 10.08 -9.54
N GLU A 23 -4.98 10.14 -8.96
CA GLU A 23 -3.71 10.07 -9.65
C GLU A 23 -3.28 8.64 -10.02
N TRP A 24 -4.06 7.60 -9.68
CA TRP A 24 -3.74 6.20 -9.99
C TRP A 24 -3.32 6.00 -11.46
N ARG A 25 -4.05 6.64 -12.39
CA ARG A 25 -3.77 6.57 -13.83
C ARG A 25 -2.48 7.25 -14.27
N ARG A 26 -1.82 8.00 -13.38
CA ARG A 26 -0.57 8.72 -13.63
C ARG A 26 0.64 7.98 -13.02
N ILE A 27 0.42 6.84 -12.38
CA ILE A 27 1.48 5.94 -11.91
C ILE A 27 1.95 5.13 -13.11
N ASP A 28 3.18 5.38 -13.55
CA ASP A 28 3.80 4.69 -14.69
C ASP A 28 4.48 3.38 -14.24
N CYS A 29 4.99 3.37 -13.01
CA CYS A 29 5.55 2.20 -12.34
C CYS A 29 5.04 2.17 -10.91
N GLY A 30 4.28 1.13 -10.58
CA GLY A 30 3.79 0.88 -9.23
C GLY A 30 4.64 -0.19 -8.57
N VAL A 31 5.10 0.08 -7.35
CA VAL A 31 5.89 -0.85 -6.53
C VAL A 31 5.08 -1.20 -5.30
N SER A 32 5.17 -2.43 -4.79
CA SER A 32 4.55 -2.79 -3.52
C SER A 32 5.33 -3.87 -2.79
N SER A 33 4.98 -4.13 -1.53
CA SER A 33 5.40 -5.34 -0.84
C SER A 33 4.62 -6.53 -1.40
N ALA A 34 5.25 -7.71 -1.49
CA ALA A 34 4.57 -8.96 -1.79
C ALA A 34 3.37 -9.25 -0.85
N LEU A 35 3.32 -8.61 0.33
CA LEU A 35 2.15 -8.65 1.23
C LEU A 35 0.85 -8.20 0.57
N ILE A 36 0.89 -7.29 -0.41
CA ILE A 36 -0.30 -6.69 -1.01
C ILE A 36 -1.27 -7.75 -1.53
N THR A 37 -0.76 -8.86 -2.06
CA THR A 37 -1.55 -10.01 -2.51
C THR A 37 -2.32 -10.64 -1.36
N THR A 38 -1.63 -10.93 -0.26
CA THR A 38 -2.23 -11.56 0.92
C THR A 38 -3.27 -10.65 1.56
N GLU A 39 -2.92 -9.37 1.77
CA GLU A 39 -3.83 -8.40 2.37
C GLU A 39 -5.10 -8.19 1.53
N SER A 40 -4.93 -8.10 0.20
CA SER A 40 -6.04 -7.88 -0.72
C SER A 40 -6.97 -9.08 -0.77
N LEU A 41 -6.42 -10.30 -0.89
CA LEU A 41 -7.23 -11.53 -0.95
C LEU A 41 -7.89 -11.85 0.40
N ARG A 42 -7.22 -11.59 1.53
CA ARG A 42 -7.83 -11.73 2.87
C ARG A 42 -8.93 -10.70 3.10
N THR A 43 -8.79 -9.50 2.54
CA THR A 43 -9.86 -8.50 2.57
C THR A 43 -11.06 -8.90 1.72
N LEU A 44 -10.84 -9.46 0.52
CA LEU A 44 -11.92 -10.03 -0.29
C LEU A 44 -12.64 -11.19 0.42
N ASP A 45 -11.90 -12.13 1.01
CA ASP A 45 -12.50 -13.25 1.75
C ASP A 45 -13.31 -12.76 2.95
N ARG A 46 -12.78 -11.78 3.70
CA ARG A 46 -13.54 -11.15 4.79
C ARG A 46 -14.81 -10.47 4.30
N ALA A 47 -14.77 -9.81 3.15
CA ALA A 47 -15.94 -9.21 2.54
C ALA A 47 -16.96 -10.28 2.11
N ARG A 48 -16.53 -11.38 1.50
CA ARG A 48 -17.37 -12.55 1.18
C ARG A 48 -18.13 -13.05 2.40
N LEU A 49 -17.42 -13.24 3.51
CA LEU A 49 -18.00 -13.79 4.74
C LEU A 49 -18.89 -12.79 5.50
N ARG A 50 -18.52 -11.51 5.55
CA ARG A 50 -19.23 -10.51 6.37
C ARG A 50 -20.34 -9.79 5.62
N ALA A 51 -20.10 -9.45 4.36
CA ALA A 51 -21.04 -8.72 3.51
C ALA A 51 -21.84 -9.64 2.58
N HIS A 52 -21.67 -10.97 2.68
CA HIS A 52 -22.38 -11.96 1.88
C HIS A 52 -22.28 -11.69 0.38
N LEU A 53 -21.08 -11.31 -0.08
CA LEU A 53 -20.82 -11.03 -1.49
C LEU A 53 -21.13 -12.27 -2.35
N PRO A 54 -21.90 -12.13 -3.44
CA PRO A 54 -22.19 -13.24 -4.35
C PRO A 54 -20.92 -13.83 -4.96
N ASP A 55 -20.91 -15.13 -5.22
CA ASP A 55 -19.74 -15.83 -5.78
C ASP A 55 -19.27 -15.22 -7.12
N THR A 56 -20.21 -14.74 -7.94
CA THR A 56 -19.90 -14.05 -9.21
C THR A 56 -19.13 -12.75 -8.97
N GLU A 57 -19.49 -12.01 -7.94
CA GLU A 57 -18.81 -10.76 -7.58
C GLU A 57 -17.47 -11.01 -6.90
N VAL A 58 -17.36 -12.06 -6.09
CA VAL A 58 -16.07 -12.53 -5.54
C VAL A 58 -15.12 -12.91 -6.66
N ALA A 59 -15.58 -13.69 -7.65
CA ALA A 59 -14.76 -14.09 -8.79
C ALA A 59 -14.26 -12.87 -9.59
N LEU A 60 -15.15 -11.92 -9.89
CA LEU A 60 -14.80 -10.67 -10.60
C LEU A 60 -13.79 -9.82 -9.81
N ARG A 61 -14.02 -9.60 -8.51
CA ARG A 61 -13.09 -8.81 -7.69
C ARG A 61 -11.75 -9.49 -7.52
N ARG A 62 -11.73 -10.83 -7.40
CA ARG A 62 -10.49 -11.61 -7.32
C ARG A 62 -9.67 -11.47 -8.60
N SER A 63 -10.29 -11.60 -9.78
CA SER A 63 -9.55 -11.44 -11.05
C SER A 63 -9.02 -10.02 -11.21
N THR A 64 -9.81 -9.00 -10.85
CA THR A 64 -9.35 -7.60 -10.84
C THR A 64 -8.18 -7.37 -9.88
N ILE A 65 -8.24 -7.89 -8.66
CA ILE A 65 -7.13 -7.78 -7.68
C ILE A 65 -5.85 -8.39 -8.25
N LEU A 66 -5.92 -9.60 -8.78
CA LEU A 66 -4.74 -10.27 -9.33
C LEU A 66 -4.17 -9.52 -10.54
N ALA A 67 -5.03 -9.05 -11.45
CA ALA A 67 -4.57 -8.25 -12.59
C ALA A 67 -3.91 -6.92 -12.16
N LEU A 68 -4.39 -6.29 -11.08
CA LEU A 68 -3.75 -5.11 -10.51
C LEU A 68 -2.42 -5.45 -9.87
N VAL A 69 -2.34 -6.53 -9.08
CA VAL A 69 -1.07 -6.99 -8.47
C VAL A 69 -0.05 -7.33 -9.55
N ASP A 70 -0.43 -8.03 -10.61
CA ASP A 70 0.45 -8.41 -11.73
C ASP A 70 1.00 -7.19 -12.50
N SER A 71 0.39 -6.01 -12.34
CA SER A 71 0.89 -4.75 -12.90
C SER A 71 1.92 -4.03 -12.03
N LEU A 72 2.17 -4.53 -10.81
CA LEU A 72 3.09 -3.95 -9.85
C LEU A 72 4.43 -4.70 -9.84
N GLU A 73 5.51 -3.97 -9.59
CA GLU A 73 6.76 -4.54 -9.15
C GLU A 73 6.65 -4.90 -7.66
N LEU A 74 7.00 -6.14 -7.30
CA LEU A 74 6.87 -6.63 -5.93
C LEU A 74 8.24 -6.75 -5.25
N VAL A 75 8.33 -6.15 -4.07
CA VAL A 75 9.42 -6.33 -3.11
C VAL A 75 9.09 -7.54 -2.26
N GLU A 76 9.90 -8.58 -2.36
CA GLU A 76 9.77 -9.80 -1.56
C GLU A 76 9.95 -9.51 -0.07
N VAL A 77 9.18 -10.20 0.78
CA VAL A 77 9.33 -10.07 2.24
C VAL A 77 10.30 -11.14 2.73
N ASP A 78 11.57 -10.76 2.75
CA ASP A 78 12.67 -11.58 3.23
C ASP A 78 13.16 -11.13 4.62
N ALA A 79 14.27 -11.73 5.08
CA ALA A 79 14.87 -11.38 6.36
C ALA A 79 15.31 -9.91 6.44
N ILE A 80 15.76 -9.30 5.33
CA ILE A 80 16.23 -7.91 5.31
C ILE A 80 15.04 -6.96 5.53
N VAL A 81 13.92 -7.22 4.85
CA VAL A 81 12.68 -6.46 5.04
C VAL A 81 12.17 -6.60 6.48
N LEU A 82 12.14 -7.82 7.02
CA LEU A 82 11.65 -8.08 8.37
C LEU A 82 12.54 -7.43 9.44
N ASP A 83 13.86 -7.53 9.31
CA ASP A 83 14.82 -6.91 10.23
C ASP A 83 14.69 -5.38 10.20
N ARG A 84 14.47 -4.80 9.01
CA ARG A 84 14.26 -3.35 8.85
C ARG A 84 12.92 -2.90 9.44
N ALA A 85 11.86 -3.70 9.29
CA ALA A 85 10.54 -3.43 9.84
C ALA A 85 10.51 -3.53 11.37
N ALA A 86 11.38 -4.35 11.97
CA ALA A 86 11.51 -4.51 13.42
C ALA A 86 12.28 -3.36 14.10
N GLN A 87 12.97 -2.50 13.34
CA GLN A 87 13.68 -1.35 13.90
C GLN A 87 12.72 -0.25 14.36
N PRO A 88 13.13 0.61 15.32
CA PRO A 88 12.32 1.75 15.75
C PRO A 88 11.89 2.64 14.58
N MET A 89 10.61 2.99 14.55
CA MET A 89 10.01 3.91 13.58
C MET A 89 9.75 5.28 14.23
N PRO A 90 9.79 6.39 13.47
CA PRO A 90 9.55 7.74 14.00
C PRO A 90 8.15 7.95 14.58
N THR A 91 7.18 7.14 14.16
CA THR A 91 5.78 7.18 14.57
C THR A 91 5.26 5.77 14.84
N GLU A 92 4.13 5.67 15.52
CA GLU A 92 3.48 4.37 15.75
C GLU A 92 3.01 3.75 14.43
N LEU A 93 3.35 2.47 14.22
CA LEU A 93 2.93 1.67 13.08
C LEU A 93 2.56 0.26 13.52
N GLY A 94 1.53 -0.29 12.89
CA GLY A 94 1.26 -1.72 12.95
C GLY A 94 2.33 -2.52 12.20
N THR A 95 2.45 -3.82 12.49
CA THR A 95 3.47 -4.68 11.88
C THR A 95 3.41 -4.71 10.35
N LEU A 96 2.21 -4.79 9.75
CA LEU A 96 2.05 -4.83 8.30
C LEU A 96 2.45 -3.50 7.65
N ASP A 97 2.07 -2.37 8.25
CA ASP A 97 2.47 -1.05 7.79
C ASP A 97 3.98 -0.82 7.92
N ALA A 98 4.60 -1.32 8.99
CA ALA A 98 6.04 -1.31 9.16
C ALA A 98 6.76 -2.13 8.08
N ILE A 99 6.19 -3.27 7.65
CA ILE A 99 6.73 -4.06 6.53
C ILE A 99 6.57 -3.31 5.20
N HIS A 100 5.43 -2.64 4.97
CA HIS A 100 5.24 -1.80 3.80
C HIS A 100 6.28 -0.67 3.74
N LEU A 101 6.44 0.07 4.83
CA LEU A 101 7.42 1.15 4.92
C LEU A 101 8.86 0.63 4.76
N ALA A 102 9.21 -0.49 5.40
CA ALA A 102 10.54 -1.11 5.24
C ALA A 102 10.80 -1.52 3.78
N SER A 103 9.81 -2.11 3.11
CA SER A 103 9.90 -2.47 1.69
C SER A 103 10.11 -1.25 0.80
N ALA A 104 9.37 -0.16 1.05
CA ALA A 104 9.50 1.09 0.30
C ALA A 104 10.88 1.73 0.46
N LEU A 105 11.41 1.70 1.70
CA LEU A 105 12.75 2.21 2.01
C LEU A 105 13.85 1.40 1.31
N LEU A 106 13.76 0.07 1.37
CA LEU A 106 14.74 -0.80 0.72
C LEU A 106 14.73 -0.64 -0.80
N TRP A 107 13.55 -0.58 -1.41
CA TRP A 107 13.42 -0.35 -2.85
C TRP A 107 14.00 1.00 -3.26
N ARG A 108 13.72 2.07 -2.50
CA ARG A 108 14.28 3.41 -2.74
C ARG A 108 15.81 3.38 -2.67
N ASP A 109 16.35 2.73 -1.64
CA ASP A 109 17.79 2.67 -1.41
C ASP A 109 18.50 1.84 -2.50
N GLU A 110 17.88 0.76 -2.99
CA GLU A 110 18.41 -0.08 -4.07
C GLU A 110 18.34 0.60 -5.45
N MET A 111 17.21 1.24 -5.76
CA MET A 111 16.99 1.85 -7.07
C MET A 111 17.59 3.26 -7.19
N GLY A 112 17.88 3.92 -6.06
CA GLY A 112 18.34 5.31 -6.03
C GLY A 112 17.28 6.30 -6.56
N ILE A 113 16.00 5.95 -6.44
CA ILE A 113 14.85 6.76 -6.90
C ILE A 113 13.88 6.92 -5.74
N ASP A 114 13.37 8.14 -5.54
CA ASP A 114 12.35 8.43 -4.54
C ASP A 114 10.93 8.17 -5.09
N PRO A 115 10.25 7.04 -4.74
CA PRO A 115 8.86 6.84 -5.12
C PRO A 115 7.95 7.74 -4.26
N LEU A 116 6.78 8.10 -4.79
CA LEU A 116 5.71 8.61 -3.94
C LEU A 116 5.12 7.46 -3.12
N MET A 117 4.82 7.69 -1.84
CA MET A 117 4.04 6.75 -1.04
C MET A 117 2.55 6.99 -1.28
N ALA A 118 1.90 6.05 -1.96
CA ALA A 118 0.46 6.02 -2.19
C ALA A 118 -0.19 5.12 -1.13
N THR A 119 -0.89 5.74 -0.19
CA THR A 119 -1.60 5.06 0.90
C THR A 119 -2.83 5.86 1.30
N HIS A 120 -3.90 5.18 1.71
CA HIS A 120 -5.04 5.81 2.39
C HIS A 120 -5.00 5.57 3.91
N ASP A 121 -3.93 4.95 4.43
CA ASP A 121 -3.67 4.84 5.85
C ASP A 121 -2.88 6.07 6.33
N ALA A 122 -3.48 6.80 7.28
CA ALA A 122 -2.88 8.03 7.80
C ALA A 122 -1.63 7.78 8.64
N ALA A 123 -1.55 6.65 9.35
CA ALA A 123 -0.38 6.31 10.16
C ALA A 123 0.80 5.93 9.25
N LEU A 124 0.57 5.11 8.23
CA LEU A 124 1.59 4.79 7.22
C LEU A 124 2.03 6.05 6.47
N GLY A 125 1.09 6.91 6.07
CA GLY A 125 1.39 8.17 5.41
C GLY A 125 2.27 9.08 6.28
N LEU A 126 1.93 9.26 7.55
CA LEU A 126 2.71 10.07 8.48
C LEU A 126 4.12 9.50 8.69
N ALA A 127 4.25 8.18 8.86
CA ALA A 127 5.54 7.53 9.01
C ALA A 127 6.42 7.68 7.77
N ALA A 128 5.83 7.53 6.57
CA ALA A 128 6.52 7.73 5.32
C ALA A 128 7.02 9.18 5.17
N GLN A 129 6.20 10.18 5.54
CA GLN A 129 6.64 11.58 5.56
C GLN A 129 7.82 11.81 6.51
N ALA A 130 7.80 11.19 7.70
CA ALA A 130 8.92 11.27 8.65
C ALA A 130 10.22 10.67 8.09
N HIS A 131 10.12 9.76 7.12
CA HIS A 131 11.25 9.19 6.37
C HIS A 131 11.56 9.90 5.03
N GLY A 132 10.92 11.04 4.77
CA GLY A 132 11.18 11.90 3.61
C GLY A 132 10.39 11.54 2.34
N PHE A 133 9.45 10.60 2.39
CA PHE A 133 8.60 10.31 1.23
C PHE A 133 7.59 11.44 0.98
N ALA A 134 7.37 11.78 -0.29
CA ALA A 134 6.15 12.49 -0.69
C ALA A 134 4.96 11.52 -0.61
N VAL A 135 3.84 11.96 -0.04
CA VAL A 135 2.66 11.10 0.20
C VAL A 135 1.45 11.59 -0.59
N MET A 136 0.67 10.65 -1.10
CA MET A 136 -0.61 10.84 -1.78
C MET A 136 -1.65 9.85 -1.26
N GLY A 137 -2.93 10.24 -1.30
CA GLY A 137 -4.05 9.39 -0.87
C GLY A 137 -4.45 9.53 0.60
N ALA A 138 -3.50 9.86 1.48
CA ALA A 138 -3.77 10.21 2.88
C ALA A 138 -4.07 11.71 2.98
N ASP A 139 -5.12 12.08 3.71
CA ASP A 139 -5.41 13.49 3.98
C ASP A 139 -4.20 14.13 4.66
N ARG A 140 -3.68 15.23 4.09
CA ARG A 140 -2.54 15.94 4.70
C ARG A 140 -2.91 16.32 6.12
N VAL A 141 -2.20 15.78 7.11
CA VAL A 141 -2.22 16.34 8.46
C VAL A 141 -1.64 17.74 8.33
N GLN A 142 -2.49 18.76 8.38
CA GLN A 142 -2.03 20.14 8.52
C GLN A 142 -1.36 20.22 9.90
N GLY A 143 -0.02 20.19 9.92
CA GLY A 143 0.74 20.48 11.11
C GLY A 143 0.44 21.92 11.54
N SER A 144 -0.40 22.07 12.57
CA SER A 144 -0.44 23.29 13.36
C SER A 144 0.87 23.33 14.14
N ALA A 145 1.85 24.06 13.62
CA ALA A 145 2.97 24.52 14.43
C ALA A 145 2.40 25.46 15.50
N THR A 146 2.47 25.03 16.77
CA THR A 146 2.42 25.90 17.95
C THR A 146 3.72 25.74 18.69
#